data_AF-A0A183IAC0-F1
#
_entry.id   AF-A0A183IAC0-F1
#
_cell.length_a   1.000
_cell.length_b   1.000
_cell.length_c   1.000
_cell.angle_alpha   90.00
_cell.angle_beta   90.00
_cell.angle_gamma   90.00
#
_symmetry.space_group_name_H-M   'P 1'
#
loop_
_entity.id
_entity.type
_entity.pdbx_description
1 polymer ?
#
loop_
_entity_poly.entity_id
_entity_poly.type
_entity_poly.pdbx_seq_one_letter_code
_entity_poly.pdbx_strand_id
1 'polypeptide(L)' 'MTTDVETEWQLFKGGLPEAASECCGYKRVGVLPGGQQRSSWWTREVQLAVKEKKAKFNKSLGNKEPSTCV' A
#
# COMPACT_ATOMS: atom_id res chain seq x y z
N MET A 1 11.59 -40.31 8.28
CA MET A 1 10.73 -39.28 8.85
C MET A 1 10.46 -38.28 7.74
N THR A 2 9.53 -38.60 6.84
CA THR A 2 9.13 -37.70 5.76
C THR A 2 8.26 -36.61 6.39
N THR A 3 8.84 -35.43 6.56
CA THR A 3 8.11 -34.23 6.91
C THR A 3 7.05 -34.00 5.83
N ASP A 4 5.82 -33.77 6.28
CA ASP A 4 4.68 -33.53 5.40
C ASP A 4 4.91 -32.25 4.58
N VAL A 5 4.66 -32.31 3.28
CA VAL A 5 4.96 -31.22 2.33
C VAL A 5 4.20 -29.95 2.68
N GLU A 6 2.96 -30.08 3.17
CA GLU A 6 2.17 -28.94 3.61
C GLU A 6 2.82 -28.28 4.83
N THR A 7 3.33 -29.08 5.77
CA THR A 7 4.05 -28.61 6.95
C THR A 7 5.32 -27.82 6.58
N GLU A 8 6.11 -28.30 5.63
CA GLU A 8 7.30 -27.57 5.14
C GLU A 8 6.92 -26.29 4.41
N TRP A 9 5.85 -26.33 3.63
CA TRP A 9 5.34 -25.16 2.92
C TRP A 9 4.88 -24.05 3.88
N GLN A 10 4.20 -24.42 4.97
CA GLN A 10 3.80 -23.47 6.02
C GLN A 10 5.02 -22.85 6.72
N LEU A 11 6.06 -23.64 7.00
CA LEU A 11 7.31 -23.13 7.57
C LEU A 11 8.02 -22.15 6.64
N PHE A 12 8.10 -22.48 5.35
CA PHE A 12 8.68 -21.58 4.34
C PHE A 12 7.90 -20.25 4.25
N LYS A 13 6.57 -20.33 4.21
CA LYS A 13 5.68 -19.16 4.20
C LYS A 13 5.83 -18.30 5.44
N GLY A 14 6.05 -18.92 6.61
CA GLY A 14 6.27 -18.24 7.88
C GLY A 14 7.63 -17.55 7.99
N GLY A 15 8.68 -18.12 7.40
CA GLY A 15 10.04 -17.56 7.41
C GLY A 15 10.27 -16.45 6.37
N LEU A 16 9.47 -16.42 5.29
CA LEU A 16 9.64 -15.42 4.23
C LEU A 16 9.55 -13.96 4.71
N PRO A 17 8.60 -13.55 5.58
CA PRO A 17 8.54 -12.18 6.08
C PRO A 17 9.76 -11.78 6.93
N GLU A 18 10.32 -12.71 7.69
CA GLU A 18 11.50 -12.49 8.54
C GLU A 18 12.76 -12.37 7.66
N ALA A 19 12.97 -13.28 6.71
CA ALA A 19 14.05 -13.15 5.74
C ALA A 19 13.94 -11.86 4.92
N ALA A 20 12.72 -11.46 4.53
CA ALA A 20 12.48 -10.21 3.83
C ALA A 20 12.77 -8.98 4.70
N SER A 21 12.49 -9.02 6.01
CA SER A 21 12.78 -7.89 6.89
C SER A 21 14.27 -7.74 7.19
N GLU A 22 15.01 -8.84 7.29
CA GLU A 22 16.48 -8.83 7.43
C GLU A 22 17.17 -8.34 6.16
N CYS A 23 16.74 -8.84 4.99
CA CYS A 23 17.39 -8.51 3.71
C CYS A 23 17.00 -7.13 3.19
N CYS A 24 15.71 -6.80 3.21
CA CYS A 24 15.17 -5.58 2.59
C CYS A 24 14.91 -4.46 3.60
N GLY A 25 14.97 -4.75 4.90
CA GLY A 25 14.54 -3.84 5.95
C GLY A 25 13.02 -3.69 6.02
N TYR A 26 12.54 -3.10 7.11
CA TYR A 26 11.13 -2.75 7.24
C TYR A 26 10.82 -1.47 6.47
N LYS A 27 9.96 -1.58 5.45
CA LYS A 27 9.31 -0.39 4.88
C LYS A 27 8.47 0.25 5.97
N ARG A 28 8.95 1.35 6.54
CA ARG A 28 8.09 2.19 7.36
C ARG A 28 6.95 2.67 6.45
N VAL A 29 5.71 2.43 6.86
CA VAL A 29 4.51 2.96 6.22
C VAL A 29 3.93 3.98 7.19
N GLY A 30 3.69 5.22 6.74
CA GLY A 30 3.19 6.31 7.58
C GLY A 30 4.05 7.58 7.59
N VAL A 31 3.47 8.71 7.98
CA VAL A 31 4.16 9.99 8.09
C VAL A 31 5.03 9.97 9.36
N LEU A 32 6.29 10.43 9.29
CA LEU A 32 7.11 10.63 10.50
C LEU A 32 6.39 11.65 11.42
N PRO A 33 6.51 11.58 12.76
CA PRO A 33 6.06 12.67 13.62
C PRO A 33 6.81 13.94 13.20
N GLY A 34 6.13 14.85 12.48
CA GLY A 34 6.78 15.99 11.80
C GLY A 34 6.41 16.22 10.33
N GLY A 35 5.59 15.37 9.70
CA GLY A 35 4.98 15.71 8.40
C GLY A 35 5.90 15.60 7.18
N GLN A 36 7.17 15.23 7.33
CA GLN A 36 8.11 15.22 6.21
C GLN A 36 7.80 14.07 5.24
N GLN A 37 7.68 14.45 3.97
CA GLN A 37 7.42 13.57 2.84
C GLN A 37 8.65 12.67 2.58
N ARG A 38 8.44 11.35 2.58
CA ARG A 38 9.51 10.32 2.51
C ARG A 38 10.28 10.24 1.19
N SER A 39 9.95 11.05 0.20
CA SER A 39 10.55 10.98 -1.13
C SER A 39 10.70 12.37 -1.70
N SER A 40 11.87 12.68 -2.27
CA SER A 40 12.24 14.01 -2.79
C SER A 40 11.24 14.60 -3.80
N TRP A 41 10.53 13.74 -4.54
CA TRP A 41 9.48 14.15 -5.49
C TRP A 41 8.13 14.48 -4.83
N TRP A 42 7.94 14.16 -3.55
CA TRP A 42 6.69 14.42 -2.84
C TRP A 42 6.86 15.83 -2.26
N THR A 43 6.62 16.83 -3.11
CA THR A 43 6.69 18.26 -2.81
C THR A 43 5.30 18.82 -2.52
N ARG A 44 5.20 20.07 -2.05
CA ARG A 44 3.89 20.73 -1.81
C ARG A 44 3.03 20.79 -3.08
N GLU A 45 3.66 20.98 -4.23
CA GLU A 45 3.01 21.01 -5.54
C GLU A 45 2.38 19.67 -5.90
N VAL A 46 3.11 18.57 -5.69
CA VAL A 46 2.59 17.21 -5.93
C VAL A 46 1.42 16.89 -5.01
N GLN A 47 1.47 17.32 -3.74
CA GLN A 47 0.33 17.16 -2.82
C GLN A 47 -0.92 17.88 -3.32
N LEU A 48 -0.78 19.12 -3.78
CA LEU A 48 -1.89 19.92 -4.30
C LEU A 48 -2.48 19.28 -5.56
N ALA A 49 -1.64 18.85 -6.50
CA ALA A 49 -2.07 18.17 -7.72
C ALA A 49 -2.83 16.86 -7.43
N VAL A 50 -2.35 16.06 -6.46
CA VAL A 50 -3.02 14.83 -6.03
C VAL A 50 -4.37 15.13 -5.36
N LYS A 51 -4.44 16.18 -4.53
CA LYS A 51 -5.69 16.60 -3.88
C LYS A 51 -6.73 17.04 -4.91
N GLU A 52 -6.33 17.83 -5.89
CA GLU A 52 -7.20 18.26 -6.99
C GLU A 52 -7.69 17.07 -7.83
N LYS A 53 -6.77 16.16 -8.21
CA LYS A 53 -7.12 14.93 -8.93
C LYS A 53 -8.14 14.10 -8.16
N LYS A 54 -7.93 13.88 -6.86
CA LYS A 54 -8.86 13.14 -6.01
C LYS A 54 -10.23 13.81 -5.93
N ALA A 55 -10.28 15.15 -5.81
CA ALA A 55 -11.54 15.88 -5.79
C ALA A 55 -12.33 15.71 -7.10
N LYS A 56 -11.66 15.81 -8.25
CA LYS A 56 -12.27 15.58 -9.58
C LYS A 56 -12.76 14.15 -9.74
N PHE A 57 -11.96 13.18 -9.31
CA PHE A 57 -12.34 11.76 -9.36
C PHE A 57 -13.54 11.46 -8.46
N ASN A 58 -13.55 11.93 -7.21
CA ASN A 58 -14.68 11.74 -6.30
C ASN A 58 -15.96 12.42 -6.80
N LYS A 59 -15.84 13.62 -7.40
CA LYS A 59 -16.97 14.28 -8.07
C LYS A 59 -17.49 13.43 -9.23
N SER A 60 -16.59 12.86 -10.04
CA SER A 60 -16.98 11.95 -11.11
C SER A 60 -17.63 10.66 -10.60
N LEU A 61 -17.22 10.15 -9.44
CA LEU A 61 -17.84 8.98 -8.82
C LEU A 61 -19.23 9.29 -8.26
N GLY A 62 -19.42 10.46 -7.65
CA GLY A 62 -20.75 10.90 -7.17
C GLY A 62 -21.73 11.23 -8.31
N ASN A 63 -21.20 11.60 -9.48
CA ASN A 63 -22.00 11.85 -10.69
C ASN A 63 -22.28 10.60 -11.52
N LYS A 64 -21.69 9.45 -11.17
CA LYS A 64 -22.17 8.17 -11.69
C LYS A 64 -23.47 7.89 -10.96
N GLU A 65 -24.60 8.22 -11.59
CA GLU A 65 -25.88 7.65 -11.19
C GLU A 65 -25.68 6.13 -11.03
N PRO A 66 -26.25 5.51 -9.99
CA PRO A 66 -26.33 4.07 -9.97
C PRO A 66 -27.19 3.72 -11.18
N SER A 67 -26.53 3.34 -12.28
CA SER A 67 -27.18 2.81 -13.46
C SER A 67 -28.18 1.80 -12.94
N THR A 68 -29.46 2.13 -13.08
CA THR A 68 -30.59 1.37 -12.60
C THR A 68 -30.37 -0.04 -13.11
N CYS A 69 -29.99 -0.95 -12.21
CA CYS A 69 -30.01 -2.37 -12.49
C CYS A 69 -31.50 -2.71 -12.61
N VAL A 70 -31.98 -2.70 -13.85
CA VAL A 70 -33.23 -3.36 -14.24
C VAL A 70 -33.01 -4.86 -14.19
#